data_AF-A0A7S0WFI2-F1
#
_entry.id   AF-A0A7S0WFI2-F1
#
_cell.length_a   1.000
_cell.length_b   1.000
_cell.length_c   1.000
_cell.angle_alpha   90.00
_cell.angle_beta   90.00
_cell.angle_gamma   90.00
#
_symmetry.space_group_name_H-M   'P 1'
#
loop_
_entity.id
_entity.type
_entity.pdbx_description
1 polymer ?
#
loop_
_entity_poly.entity_id
_entity_poly.type
_entity_poly.pdbx_seq_one_letter_code
_entity_poly.pdbx_strand_id
1 'polypeptide(L)'
;WDSAHSVCDAKGKDSYAGVAIYWRTSRLRPVAIEEGVCGSRRGRVDDKTASRLVFAVGEDAPFAHDFARQKELDSEGRALWVDFGTFVLCTVYVPAVFGDATMDEKVAERALFKADFLSALATRYQALIKRGRHVVLCGDWNIAPCAQ
;
A
#
# COMPACT_ATOMS: atom_id res chain seq x y z
N TRP A 1 3.21 -4.18 -23.36
CA TRP A 1 3.01 -4.49 -21.93
C TRP A 1 3.21 -3.17 -21.24
N ASP A 2 2.31 -2.84 -20.33
CA ASP A 2 2.38 -1.61 -19.56
C ASP A 2 2.51 -1.98 -18.08
N SER A 3 2.95 -1.04 -17.27
CA SER A 3 3.25 -1.28 -15.86
C SER A 3 3.07 -0.04 -15.00
N ALA A 4 2.91 -0.30 -13.71
CA ALA A 4 3.06 0.68 -12.65
C ALA A 4 3.96 0.12 -11.56
N HIS A 5 4.58 1.03 -10.81
CA HIS A 5 5.59 0.73 -9.82
C HIS A 5 5.33 1.59 -8.59
N SER A 6 5.60 1.04 -7.41
CA SER A 6 5.89 1.85 -6.23
C SER A 6 7.32 1.55 -5.79
N VAL A 7 8.11 2.59 -5.62
CA VAL A 7 9.57 2.48 -5.37
C VAL A 7 9.93 3.16 -4.06
N CYS A 8 10.95 2.65 -3.40
CA CYS A 8 11.45 3.25 -2.16
C CYS A 8 12.07 4.63 -2.43
N ASP A 9 11.59 5.66 -1.71
CA ASP A 9 12.15 7.02 -1.67
C ASP A 9 12.54 7.45 -0.25
N ALA A 10 12.53 6.50 0.70
CA ALA A 10 13.01 6.72 2.05
C ALA A 10 14.49 7.13 2.04
N LYS A 11 14.82 8.22 2.75
CA LYS A 11 16.19 8.76 2.81
C LYS A 11 17.19 7.70 3.27
N GLY A 12 18.26 7.51 2.52
CA GLY A 12 19.33 6.56 2.84
C GLY A 12 18.97 5.09 2.59
N LYS A 13 17.85 4.81 1.90
CA LYS A 13 17.37 3.46 1.54
C LYS A 13 17.17 3.33 0.02
N ASP A 14 18.16 3.74 -0.75
CA ASP A 14 18.09 3.67 -2.22
C ASP A 14 17.95 2.21 -2.67
N SER A 15 16.95 1.93 -3.52
CA SER A 15 16.67 0.58 -4.06
C SER A 15 16.40 -0.51 -3.01
N TYR A 16 16.03 -0.14 -1.77
CA TYR A 16 15.81 -1.10 -0.68
C TYR A 16 14.59 -2.00 -0.87
N ALA A 17 13.53 -1.47 -1.49
CA ALA A 17 12.27 -2.16 -1.70
C ALA A 17 11.55 -1.60 -2.94
N GLY A 18 10.44 -2.23 -3.31
CA GLY A 18 9.56 -1.78 -4.37
C GLY A 18 8.65 -2.89 -4.84
N VAL A 19 7.52 -2.53 -5.43
CA VAL A 19 6.57 -3.46 -6.03
C VAL A 19 6.14 -2.97 -7.40
N ALA A 20 5.76 -3.89 -8.29
CA ALA A 20 5.30 -3.53 -9.62
C ALA A 20 4.16 -4.45 -10.08
N ILE A 21 3.24 -3.89 -10.85
CA ILE A 21 2.17 -4.63 -11.52
C ILE A 21 2.34 -4.42 -13.03
N TYR A 22 2.30 -5.52 -13.78
CA TYR A 22 2.39 -5.51 -15.24
C TYR A 22 1.06 -6.00 -15.84
N TRP A 23 0.62 -5.35 -16.91
CA TRP A 23 -0.60 -5.75 -17.62
C TRP A 23 -0.46 -5.59 -19.14
N ARG A 24 -1.41 -6.15 -19.87
CA ARG A 24 -1.54 -5.97 -21.32
C ARG A 24 -2.71 -5.03 -21.60
N THR A 25 -2.41 -3.81 -22.04
CA THR A 25 -3.40 -2.75 -22.34
C THR A 25 -4.39 -3.11 -23.44
N SER A 26 -4.06 -4.07 -24.30
CA SER A 26 -5.01 -4.65 -25.27
C SER A 26 -6.08 -5.54 -24.64
N ARG A 27 -5.93 -5.94 -23.37
CA ARG A 27 -6.86 -6.84 -22.66
C ARG A 27 -7.52 -6.18 -21.46
N LEU A 28 -6.77 -5.38 -20.72
CA LEU A 28 -7.21 -4.76 -19.48
C LEU A 28 -6.56 -3.40 -19.31
N ARG A 29 -7.35 -2.38 -18.97
CA ARG A 29 -6.89 -1.01 -18.81
C ARG A 29 -7.21 -0.52 -17.39
N PRO A 30 -6.20 -0.08 -16.62
CA PRO A 30 -6.45 0.55 -15.34
C PRO A 30 -7.33 1.79 -15.47
N VAL A 31 -8.23 1.99 -14.53
CA VAL A 31 -9.01 3.22 -14.36
C VAL A 31 -8.38 4.15 -13.31
N ALA A 32 -7.69 3.57 -12.33
CA ALA A 32 -6.98 4.29 -11.28
C ALA A 32 -5.76 3.49 -10.83
N ILE A 33 -4.71 4.21 -10.40
CA ILE A 33 -3.48 3.64 -9.86
C ILE A 33 -3.11 4.48 -8.64
N GLU A 34 -2.77 3.83 -7.54
CA GLU A 34 -2.41 4.52 -6.31
C GLU A 34 -1.34 3.76 -5.52
N GLU A 35 -0.35 4.49 -5.01
CA GLU A 35 0.78 3.96 -4.26
C GLU A 35 0.56 4.04 -2.75
N GLY A 36 1.17 3.11 -2.01
CA GLY A 36 1.17 3.11 -0.55
C GLY A 36 -0.11 2.58 0.07
N VAL A 37 -0.25 2.81 1.38
CA VAL A 37 -1.40 2.41 2.21
C VAL A 37 -2.06 3.61 2.88
N CYS A 38 -1.33 4.71 3.05
CA CYS A 38 -1.85 5.93 3.67
C CYS A 38 -2.38 6.94 2.63
N GLY A 39 -1.91 6.88 1.38
CA GLY A 39 -2.28 7.84 0.33
C GLY A 39 -1.45 9.14 0.39
N SER A 40 -0.33 9.13 1.11
CA SER A 40 0.53 10.30 1.28
C SER A 40 1.35 10.66 0.03
N ARG A 41 1.49 9.69 -0.89
CA ARG A 41 2.12 9.86 -2.21
C ARG A 41 1.18 10.49 -3.25
N ARG A 42 -0.08 10.70 -2.91
CA ARG A 42 -1.07 11.26 -3.83
C ARG A 42 -0.74 12.72 -4.15
N GLY A 43 -0.85 13.07 -5.43
CA GLY A 43 -0.82 14.46 -5.88
C GLY A 43 -2.09 15.24 -5.47
N ARG A 44 -2.20 16.48 -5.94
CA ARG A 44 -3.40 17.30 -5.72
C ARG A 44 -4.62 16.64 -6.34
N VAL A 45 -5.70 16.52 -5.57
CA VAL A 45 -7.01 16.05 -6.04
C VAL A 45 -7.88 17.26 -6.41
N ASP A 46 -8.50 17.18 -7.57
CA ASP A 46 -9.53 18.09 -8.08
C ASP A 46 -10.74 17.26 -8.57
N ASP A 47 -11.81 17.92 -8.98
CA ASP A 47 -13.04 17.25 -9.42
C ASP A 47 -12.81 16.31 -10.62
N LYS A 48 -11.78 16.55 -11.41
CA LYS A 48 -11.43 15.74 -12.60
C LYS A 48 -10.62 14.50 -12.23
N THR A 49 -9.89 14.53 -11.13
CA THR A 49 -9.02 13.44 -10.65
C THR A 49 -9.66 12.62 -9.55
N ALA A 50 -10.67 13.15 -8.85
CA ALA A 50 -11.39 12.44 -7.77
C ALA A 50 -11.97 11.09 -8.21
N SER A 51 -12.46 10.99 -9.46
CA SER A 51 -13.00 9.75 -10.04
C SER A 51 -11.94 8.73 -10.46
N ARG A 52 -10.65 9.11 -10.43
CA ARG A 52 -9.50 8.27 -10.82
C ARG A 52 -8.65 7.85 -9.61
N LEU A 53 -9.26 7.84 -8.43
CA LEU A 53 -8.62 7.43 -7.20
C LEU A 53 -9.03 6.02 -6.83
N VAL A 54 -8.08 5.24 -6.31
CA VAL A 54 -8.41 3.95 -5.70
C VAL A 54 -9.07 4.22 -4.36
N PHE A 55 -8.44 5.05 -3.52
CA PHE A 55 -9.02 5.45 -2.23
C PHE A 55 -9.92 6.68 -2.42
N ALA A 56 -11.21 6.57 -2.10
CA ALA A 56 -12.14 7.65 -2.40
C ALA A 56 -11.86 8.93 -1.58
N VAL A 57 -12.27 10.07 -2.12
CA VAL A 57 -12.26 11.34 -1.37
C VAL A 57 -13.19 11.21 -0.18
N GLY A 58 -12.74 11.64 1.01
CA GLY A 58 -13.50 11.56 2.25
C GLY A 58 -13.41 10.20 2.97
N GLU A 59 -12.65 9.23 2.44
CA GLU A 59 -12.25 8.07 3.25
C GLU A 59 -11.24 8.50 4.32
N ASP A 60 -11.45 8.03 5.55
CA ASP A 60 -10.48 8.22 6.63
C ASP A 60 -9.13 7.62 6.23
N ALA A 61 -8.14 8.48 6.02
CA ALA A 61 -6.80 8.04 5.75
C ALA A 61 -6.23 7.37 7.01
N PRO A 62 -5.63 6.18 6.91
CA PRO A 62 -4.89 5.60 8.03
C PRO A 62 -3.88 6.62 8.56
N PHE A 63 -3.83 6.81 9.88
CA PHE A 63 -2.98 7.82 10.52
C PHE A 63 -3.27 9.27 10.06
N ALA A 64 -4.54 9.63 9.82
CA ALA A 64 -4.95 10.96 9.33
C ALA A 64 -4.39 12.16 10.12
N HIS A 65 -4.10 11.97 11.41
CA HIS A 65 -3.55 13.00 12.29
C HIS A 65 -2.02 12.92 12.47
N ASP A 66 -1.36 11.95 11.83
CA ASP A 66 0.09 11.75 11.86
C ASP A 66 0.65 11.63 10.45
N PHE A 67 0.79 12.79 9.81
CA PHE A 67 1.29 12.88 8.44
C PHE A 67 2.75 12.42 8.30
N ALA A 68 3.56 12.52 9.36
CA ALA A 68 4.92 12.03 9.36
C ALA A 68 4.93 10.51 9.26
N ARG A 69 4.09 9.82 10.05
CA ARG A 69 3.93 8.37 9.98
C ARG A 69 3.36 7.90 8.65
N GLN A 70 2.37 8.61 8.10
CA GLN A 70 1.84 8.30 6.77
C GLN A 70 2.93 8.29 5.69
N LYS A 71 3.75 9.36 5.68
CA LYS A 71 4.88 9.46 4.75
C LYS A 71 5.90 8.36 4.98
N GLU A 72 6.23 8.07 6.23
CA GLU A 72 7.18 7.02 6.57
C GLU A 72 6.70 5.65 6.05
N LEU A 73 5.44 5.29 6.30
CA LEU A 73 4.85 4.02 5.87
C LEU A 73 4.82 3.88 4.36
N ASP A 74 4.44 4.94 3.63
CA ASP A 74 4.40 4.92 2.17
C ASP A 74 5.81 5.03 1.56
N SER A 75 6.80 5.62 2.26
CA SER A 75 8.15 5.93 1.73
C SER A 75 8.95 4.70 1.25
N GLU A 76 8.65 3.51 1.76
CA GLU A 76 9.38 2.29 1.37
C GLU A 76 8.84 1.62 0.09
N GLY A 77 7.79 2.17 -0.54
CA GLY A 77 7.29 1.66 -1.84
C GLY A 77 6.69 0.25 -1.77
N ARG A 78 6.06 -0.10 -0.64
CA ARG A 78 5.66 -1.48 -0.30
C ARG A 78 4.26 -1.91 -0.73
N ALA A 79 3.46 -1.00 -1.28
CA ALA A 79 2.11 -1.29 -1.74
C ALA A 79 1.81 -0.53 -3.02
N LEU A 80 1.14 -1.19 -3.96
CA LEU A 80 0.65 -0.60 -5.19
C LEU A 80 -0.74 -1.15 -5.50
N TRP A 81 -1.70 -0.25 -5.66
CA TRP A 81 -3.08 -0.55 -5.98
C TRP A 81 -3.37 -0.15 -7.42
N VAL A 82 -3.99 -1.05 -8.16
CA VAL A 82 -4.43 -0.84 -9.54
C VAL A 82 -5.88 -1.25 -9.65
N ASP A 83 -6.74 -0.27 -9.94
CA ASP A 83 -8.16 -0.51 -10.22
C ASP A 83 -8.34 -0.80 -11.71
N PHE A 84 -8.85 -1.97 -12.04
CA PHE A 84 -9.15 -2.38 -13.41
C PHE A 84 -10.65 -2.24 -13.77
N GLY A 85 -11.42 -1.50 -12.96
CA GLY A 85 -12.86 -1.34 -13.05
C GLY A 85 -13.60 -2.49 -12.37
N THR A 86 -13.42 -3.71 -12.89
CA THR A 86 -14.11 -4.91 -12.38
C THR A 86 -13.59 -5.36 -11.02
N PHE A 87 -12.29 -5.20 -10.78
CA PHE A 87 -11.64 -5.54 -9.51
C PHE A 87 -10.46 -4.60 -9.26
N VAL A 88 -10.05 -4.50 -8.01
CA VAL A 88 -8.85 -3.80 -7.57
C VAL A 88 -7.78 -4.83 -7.23
N LEU A 89 -6.63 -4.74 -7.87
CA LEU A 89 -5.45 -5.53 -7.54
C LEU A 89 -4.53 -4.72 -6.64
N CYS A 90 -4.11 -5.29 -5.53
CA CYS A 90 -3.04 -4.75 -4.70
C CYS A 90 -1.90 -5.76 -4.64
N THR A 91 -0.70 -5.30 -4.97
CA THR A 91 0.52 -6.04 -4.64
C THR A 91 1.19 -5.42 -3.42
N VAL A 92 1.61 -6.25 -2.47
CA VAL A 92 2.28 -5.83 -1.25
C VAL A 92 3.62 -6.54 -1.04
N TYR A 93 4.57 -5.82 -0.45
CA TYR A 93 5.78 -6.38 0.13
C TYR A 93 5.85 -5.97 1.60
N VAL A 94 5.17 -6.74 2.45
CA VAL A 94 5.02 -6.45 3.87
C VAL A 94 6.40 -6.43 4.55
N PRO A 95 6.68 -5.48 5.45
CA PRO A 95 7.94 -5.41 6.17
C PRO A 95 8.31 -6.74 6.86
N ALA A 96 9.51 -7.24 6.60
CA ALA A 96 10.11 -8.30 7.40
C ALA A 96 10.66 -7.74 8.71
N VAL A 97 10.63 -8.57 9.76
CA VAL A 97 11.16 -8.30 11.09
C VAL A 97 12.02 -9.50 11.45
N PHE A 98 13.29 -9.28 11.77
CA PHE A 98 14.24 -10.33 12.12
C PHE A 98 14.89 -9.96 13.46
N GLY A 99 14.94 -10.90 14.40
CA GLY A 99 15.46 -10.68 15.75
C GLY A 99 14.37 -10.55 16.81
N ASP A 100 14.78 -10.30 18.03
CA ASP A 100 13.89 -10.14 19.19
C ASP A 100 13.62 -8.65 19.47
N ALA A 101 12.36 -8.25 19.29
CA ALA A 101 11.89 -6.87 19.53
C ALA A 101 11.98 -6.45 21.00
N THR A 102 12.15 -7.37 21.94
CA THR A 102 12.34 -7.04 23.36
C THR A 102 13.79 -6.73 23.72
N MET A 103 14.73 -7.03 22.81
CA MET A 103 16.18 -6.93 23.05
C MET A 103 16.87 -5.91 22.14
N ASP A 104 16.26 -5.56 21.00
CA ASP A 104 16.81 -4.59 20.05
C ASP A 104 15.73 -3.56 19.67
N GLU A 105 15.98 -2.30 20.04
CA GLU A 105 15.09 -1.17 19.75
C GLU A 105 14.82 -1.01 18.25
N LYS A 106 15.79 -1.28 17.37
CA LYS A 106 15.58 -1.21 15.92
C LYS A 106 14.65 -2.31 15.42
N VAL A 107 14.72 -3.49 16.03
CA VAL A 107 13.79 -4.59 15.74
C VAL A 107 12.39 -4.24 16.24
N ALA A 108 12.28 -3.61 17.42
CA ALA A 108 11.02 -3.10 17.95
C ALA A 108 10.39 -2.04 17.04
N GLU A 109 11.16 -1.04 16.60
CA GLU A 109 10.73 -0.03 15.64
C GLU A 109 10.25 -0.67 14.34
N ARG A 110 10.98 -1.68 13.84
CA ARG A 110 10.59 -2.38 12.61
C ARG A 110 9.31 -3.20 12.80
N ALA A 111 9.12 -3.80 13.97
CA ALA A 111 7.90 -4.53 14.32
C ALA A 111 6.69 -3.59 14.38
N LEU A 112 6.86 -2.40 14.99
CA LEU A 112 5.83 -1.36 15.00
C LEU A 112 5.51 -0.85 13.59
N PHE A 113 6.53 -0.62 12.75
CA PHE A 113 6.36 -0.29 11.33
C PHE A 113 5.54 -1.35 10.59
N LYS A 114 5.83 -2.64 10.81
CA LYS A 114 5.05 -3.74 10.23
C LYS A 114 3.60 -3.72 10.70
N ALA A 115 3.36 -3.56 12.00
CA ALA A 115 2.02 -3.55 12.58
C ALA A 115 1.18 -2.39 12.02
N ASP A 116 1.73 -1.18 11.98
CA ASP A 116 1.07 0.00 11.45
C ASP A 116 0.79 -0.12 9.95
N PHE A 117 1.74 -0.64 9.18
CA PHE A 117 1.56 -0.91 7.75
C PHE A 117 0.40 -1.88 7.51
N LEU A 118 0.33 -2.98 8.26
CA LEU A 118 -0.75 -3.96 8.15
C LEU A 118 -2.10 -3.39 8.57
N SER A 119 -2.13 -2.56 9.63
CA SER A 119 -3.33 -1.85 10.07
C SER A 119 -3.85 -0.89 8.98
N ALA A 120 -2.97 -0.10 8.37
CA ALA A 120 -3.32 0.78 7.26
C ALA A 120 -3.81 0.00 6.04
N LEU A 121 -3.12 -1.09 5.66
CA LEU A 121 -3.52 -1.98 4.57
C LEU A 121 -4.93 -2.57 4.82
N ALA A 122 -5.19 -3.05 6.03
CA ALA A 122 -6.49 -3.59 6.42
C ALA A 122 -7.59 -2.53 6.33
N THR A 123 -7.34 -1.31 6.82
CA THR A 123 -8.30 -0.19 6.70
C THR A 123 -8.64 0.11 5.23
N ARG A 124 -7.65 0.15 4.33
CA ARG A 124 -7.88 0.34 2.88
C ARG A 124 -8.68 -0.79 2.26
N TYR A 125 -8.33 -2.03 2.58
CA TYR A 125 -9.09 -3.20 2.14
C TYR A 125 -10.56 -3.11 2.59
N GLN A 126 -10.81 -2.83 3.88
CA GLN A 126 -12.16 -2.73 4.42
C GLN A 126 -12.96 -1.58 3.79
N ALA A 127 -12.34 -0.43 3.52
CA ALA A 127 -12.99 0.67 2.82
C ALA A 127 -13.45 0.28 1.40
N LEU A 128 -12.60 -0.44 0.65
CA LEU A 128 -12.94 -0.94 -0.68
C LEU A 128 -14.08 -1.98 -0.65
N ILE A 129 -14.05 -2.91 0.31
CA ILE A 129 -15.12 -3.91 0.49
C ILE A 129 -16.45 -3.23 0.84
N LYS A 130 -16.45 -2.24 1.75
CA LYS A 130 -17.66 -1.45 2.10
C LYS A 130 -18.24 -0.71 0.89
N ARG A 131 -17.40 -0.33 -0.08
CA ARG A 131 -17.80 0.26 -1.37
C ARG A 131 -18.26 -0.77 -2.40
N GLY A 132 -18.38 -2.04 -2.03
CA GLY A 132 -18.79 -3.13 -2.93
C GLY A 132 -17.73 -3.50 -3.98
N ARG A 133 -16.46 -3.17 -3.77
CA ARG A 133 -15.39 -3.51 -4.71
C ARG A 133 -14.91 -4.95 -4.49
N HIS A 134 -14.56 -5.63 -5.57
CA HIS A 134 -13.82 -6.89 -5.52
C HIS A 134 -12.32 -6.59 -5.41
N VAL A 135 -11.66 -7.11 -4.38
CA VAL A 135 -10.25 -6.80 -4.09
C VAL A 135 -9.44 -8.09 -4.09
N VAL A 136 -8.31 -8.07 -4.81
CA VAL A 136 -7.29 -9.13 -4.76
C VAL A 136 -6.06 -8.53 -4.09
N LEU A 137 -5.70 -9.06 -2.93
CA LEU A 137 -4.44 -8.75 -2.25
C LEU A 137 -3.45 -9.89 -2.50
N CYS A 138 -2.28 -9.57 -3.05
CA CYS A 138 -1.23 -10.57 -3.30
C CYS A 138 0.17 -9.99 -3.05
N GLY A 139 1.17 -10.85 -2.98
CA GLY A 139 2.57 -10.47 -2.78
C GLY A 139 3.21 -11.21 -1.62
N ASP A 140 4.28 -10.63 -1.07
CA ASP A 140 5.01 -11.22 0.05
C ASP A 140 4.51 -10.62 1.38
N TRP A 141 3.87 -11.48 2.17
CA TRP A 141 3.28 -11.11 3.45
C TRP A 141 4.27 -11.12 4.61
N ASN A 142 5.45 -11.74 4.46
CA ASN A 142 6.42 -11.93 5.54
C ASN A 142 5.78 -12.46 6.84
N ILE A 143 4.71 -13.25 6.74
CA ILE A 143 3.96 -13.86 7.83
C ILE A 143 3.64 -15.29 7.39
N ALA A 144 4.06 -16.26 8.18
CA ALA A 144 3.59 -17.62 8.02
C ALA A 144 2.20 -17.73 8.66
N PRO A 145 1.18 -18.24 7.95
CA PRO A 145 -0.10 -18.54 8.58
C PRO A 145 0.11 -19.63 9.63
N CYS A 146 -0.42 -19.42 10.82
CA CYS A 146 -0.60 -20.51 11.77
C CYS A 146 -1.85 -21.28 11.35
N ALA A 147 -1.76 -22.60 11.20
CA ALA A 147 -2.95 -23.43 11.07
C ALA A 147 -3.74 -23.33 12.38
N GLN A 148 -4.99 -22.88 12.31
CA GLN A 148 -5.96 -23.00 13.40
C GLN A 148 -6.56 -24.40 13.42
#